data_AF-A0A9E3X375-F1
#
_entry.id   AF-A0A9E3X375-F1
#
_cell.length_a   1.000
_cell.length_b   1.000
_cell.length_c   1.000
_cell.angle_alpha   90.00
_cell.angle_beta   90.00
_cell.angle_gamma   90.00
#
_symmetry.space_group_name_H-M   'P 1'
#
loop_
_entity.id
_entity.type
_entity.pdbx_description
1 polymer ?
#
loop_
_entity_poly.entity_id
_entity_poly.type
_entity_poly.pdbx_seq_one_letter_code
_entity_poly.pdbx_strand_id
1 'polypeptide(L)'
;MRYLLDTNVCIRFLNGRSRSIQQELDKHASENILLCSVVKAELLVGALKNEDPPSRLRIIQRFLNRFASLSFDDSAAASYAEIRADLEKQGIPIGPNDLLIAA
;
A
#
# COMPACT_ATOMS: atom_id res chain seq x y z
N MET A 1 -14.39 11.02 2.62
CA MET A 1 -12.93 11.17 2.82
C MET A 1 -12.26 10.00 2.14
N ARG A 2 -11.10 10.17 1.49
CA ARG A 2 -10.39 9.07 0.80
C ARG A 2 -9.24 8.56 1.66
N TYR A 3 -8.96 7.26 1.59
CA TYR A 3 -7.93 6.57 2.35
C TYR A 3 -6.99 5.84 1.41
N LEU A 4 -5.68 6.03 1.58
CA LEU A 4 -4.66 5.24 0.91
C LEU A 4 -4.19 4.14 1.87
N LEU A 5 -4.27 2.87 1.45
CA LEU A 5 -3.83 1.77 2.30
C LEU A 5 -2.32 1.55 2.21
N ASP A 6 -1.69 1.43 3.36
CA ASP A 6 -0.31 0.94 3.48
C ASP A 6 -0.22 -0.57 3.21
N THR A 7 0.95 -1.04 2.78
CA THR A 7 1.28 -2.44 2.52
C THR A 7 1.03 -3.31 3.74
N ASN A 8 1.36 -2.85 4.94
CA ASN A 8 1.15 -3.63 6.16
C ASN A 8 -0.35 -3.89 6.42
N VAL A 9 -1.20 -2.89 6.18
CA VAL A 9 -2.66 -3.04 6.30
C VAL A 9 -3.17 -4.06 5.28
N CYS A 10 -2.71 -3.97 4.03
CA CYS A 10 -3.07 -4.90 2.97
C CYS A 10 -2.66 -6.34 3.31
N ILE A 11 -1.43 -6.56 3.78
CA ILE A 11 -0.93 -7.88 4.17
C ILE A 11 -1.74 -8.46 5.34
N ARG A 12 -2.03 -7.66 6.37
CA ARG A 12 -2.83 -8.11 7.52
C ARG A 12 -4.25 -8.49 7.11
N PHE A 13 -4.87 -7.72 6.23
CA PHE A 13 -6.18 -8.02 5.66
C PHE A 13 -6.15 -9.32 4.85
N LEU A 14 -5.22 -9.45 3.90
CA LEU A 14 -5.09 -10.62 3.03
C LEU A 14 -4.80 -11.92 3.76
N ASN A 15 -4.07 -11.84 4.88
CA ASN A 15 -3.80 -13.02 5.71
C ASN A 15 -4.94 -13.36 6.68
N GLY A 16 -6.05 -12.61 6.67
CA GLY A 16 -7.19 -12.83 7.58
C GLY A 16 -6.88 -12.54 9.04
N ARG A 17 -5.81 -11.80 9.33
CA ARG A 17 -5.25 -11.65 10.70
C ARG A 17 -5.80 -10.44 11.46
N SER A 18 -6.87 -9.79 10.98
CA SER A 18 -7.46 -8.65 11.70
C SER A 18 -8.92 -8.41 11.35
N ARG A 19 -9.81 -8.77 12.29
CA ARG A 19 -11.24 -8.45 12.22
C ARG A 19 -11.51 -6.95 12.29
N SER A 20 -10.68 -6.20 13.04
CA SER A 20 -10.81 -4.75 13.16
C SER A 20 -10.50 -4.02 11.85
N ILE A 21 -9.47 -4.45 11.10
CA ILE A 21 -9.19 -3.88 9.76
C ILE A 21 -10.37 -4.16 8.83
N GLN A 22 -10.91 -5.38 8.82
CA GLN A 22 -12.07 -5.71 7.99
C GLN A 22 -13.28 -4.83 8.33
N GLN A 23 -13.63 -4.73 9.62
CA GLN A 23 -14.72 -3.88 10.09
C GLN A 23 -14.53 -2.41 9.73
N GLU A 24 -13.29 -1.91 9.78
CA GLU A 24 -13.01 -0.53 9.42
C GLU A 24 -13.17 -0.32 7.91
N LEU A 25 -12.63 -1.20 7.07
CA LEU A 25 -12.81 -1.11 5.62
C LEU A 25 -14.28 -1.22 5.23
N ASP A 26 -15.07 -2.05 5.91
CA ASP A 26 -16.51 -2.21 5.65
C ASP A 26 -17.35 -0.95 5.98
N LYS A 27 -16.83 -0.02 6.79
CA LYS A 27 -17.50 1.27 7.06
C LYS A 27 -17.38 2.27 5.90
N HIS A 28 -16.43 2.05 4.99
CA HIS A 28 -16.12 2.98 3.91
C HIS A 28 -16.52 2.38 2.56
N ALA A 29 -17.09 3.19 1.68
CA ALA A 29 -17.33 2.77 0.31
C ALA A 29 -15.99 2.43 -0.38
N SER A 30 -15.95 1.37 -1.20
CA SER A 30 -14.72 0.89 -1.84
C SER A 30 -14.05 1.94 -2.73
N GLU A 31 -14.82 2.86 -3.31
CA GLU A 31 -14.33 4.01 -4.09
C GLU A 31 -13.51 5.02 -3.27
N ASN A 32 -13.70 5.05 -1.95
CA ASN A 32 -12.94 5.88 -1.04
C ASN A 32 -11.66 5.20 -0.54
N ILE A 33 -11.44 3.93 -0.89
CA ILE A 33 -10.25 3.18 -0.51
C ILE A 33 -9.36 3.03 -1.75
N LEU A 34 -8.13 3.49 -1.62
CA LEU A 34 -7.15 3.56 -2.69
C LEU A 34 -5.91 2.73 -2.35
N LEU A 35 -5.22 2.31 -3.38
CA LEU A 35 -3.86 1.78 -3.34
C LEU A 35 -2.92 2.70 -4.13
N CYS A 36 -1.62 2.46 -4.04
CA CYS A 36 -0.64 3.06 -4.95
C CYS A 36 0.20 1.98 -5.63
N SER A 37 0.91 2.37 -6.70
CA SER A 37 1.81 1.48 -7.45
C SER A 37 2.88 0.84 -6.57
N VAL A 38 3.36 1.53 -5.53
CA VAL A 38 4.38 1.02 -4.59
C VAL A 38 3.82 -0.13 -3.77
N VAL A 39 2.65 0.06 -3.15
CA VAL A 39 1.95 -1.00 -2.39
C VAL A 39 1.66 -2.21 -3.28
N LYS A 40 1.22 -1.97 -4.53
CA LYS A 40 1.03 -3.04 -5.50
C LYS A 40 2.31 -3.83 -5.76
N ALA A 41 3.43 -3.14 -5.97
CA ALA A 41 4.72 -3.77 -6.22
C ALA A 41 5.13 -4.65 -5.03
N GLU A 42 5.01 -4.16 -3.79
CA GLU A 42 5.35 -4.93 -2.60
C GLU A 42 4.48 -6.18 -2.43
N LEU A 43 3.18 -6.06 -2.66
CA LEU A 43 2.25 -7.19 -2.63
C LEU A 43 2.62 -8.23 -3.69
N LEU A 44 2.92 -7.82 -4.92
CA LEU A 44 3.31 -8.72 -6.01
C LEU A 44 4.64 -9.42 -5.72
N VAL A 45 5.65 -8.71 -5.21
CA VAL A 45 6.91 -9.31 -4.76
C VAL A 45 6.65 -10.34 -3.65
N GLY A 46 5.78 -10.02 -2.70
CA GLY A 46 5.36 -10.95 -1.65
C GLY A 46 4.66 -12.21 -2.18
N ALA A 47 3.85 -12.09 -3.24
CA ALA A 47 3.24 -13.25 -3.89
C ALA A 47 4.28 -14.12 -4.62
N LEU A 48 5.23 -13.50 -5.31
CA LEU A 48 6.26 -14.21 -6.07
C LEU A 48 7.25 -14.97 -5.17
N LYS A 49 7.43 -14.51 -3.93
CA LYS A 49 8.26 -15.18 -2.91
C LYS A 49 7.51 -16.27 -2.12
N ASN A 50 6.23 -16.49 -2.39
CA ASN A 50 5.42 -17.47 -1.66
C ASN A 50 5.75 -18.92 -2.09
N GLU A 51 5.37 -19.91 -1.27
CA GLU A 51 5.55 -21.34 -1.59
C GLU A 51 4.75 -21.77 -2.82
N ASP A 52 3.57 -21.17 -3.04
CA ASP A 52 2.74 -21.34 -4.24
C ASP A 52 2.44 -19.98 -4.89
N PRO A 53 3.35 -19.44 -5.72
CA PRO A 53 3.17 -18.14 -6.36
C PRO A 53 1.92 -18.03 -7.23
N PRO A 54 1.56 -19.01 -8.08
CA PRO A 54 0.33 -18.94 -8.88
C PRO A 54 -0.94 -18.79 -8.03
N SER A 55 -1.05 -19.55 -6.93
CA SER A 55 -2.20 -19.42 -6.02
C SER A 55 -2.22 -18.06 -5.33
N ARG A 56 -1.06 -17.63 -4.81
CA ARG A 56 -0.97 -16.35 -4.09
C ARG A 56 -1.22 -15.14 -5.00
N LEU A 57 -0.72 -15.15 -6.24
CA LEU A 57 -0.97 -14.11 -7.24
C LEU A 57 -2.46 -13.95 -7.54
N ARG A 58 -3.22 -15.05 -7.67
CA ARG A 58 -4.68 -14.97 -7.90
C ARG A 58 -5.41 -14.26 -6.76
N ILE A 59 -5.02 -14.51 -5.51
CA ILE A 59 -5.61 -13.85 -4.34
C ILE A 59 -5.28 -12.36 -4.37
N ILE A 60 -4.01 -12.00 -4.59
CA ILE A 60 -3.58 -10.61 -4.63
C ILE A 60 -4.25 -9.87 -5.79
N GLN A 61 -4.31 -10.44 -6.99
CA GLN A 61 -4.95 -9.79 -8.13
C GLN A 61 -6.44 -9.51 -7.88
N ARG A 62 -7.16 -10.44 -7.24
CA ARG A 62 -8.55 -10.21 -6.84
C ARG A 62 -8.69 -9.08 -5.85
N PHE A 63 -7.76 -8.93 -4.92
CA PHE A 63 -7.74 -7.81 -3.98
C PHE A 63 -7.40 -6.49 -4.67
N LEU A 64 -6.37 -6.46 -5.50
CA LEU A 64 -5.95 -5.26 -6.25
C LEU A 64 -7.05 -4.72 -7.17
N ASN A 65 -7.87 -5.61 -7.75
CA ASN A 65 -8.96 -5.22 -8.64
C ASN A 65 -10.17 -4.58 -7.90
N ARG A 66 -10.21 -4.60 -6.56
CA ARG A 66 -11.29 -4.00 -5.77
C ARG A 66 -11.13 -2.49 -5.56
N PHE A 67 -9.91 -1.97 -5.71
CA PHE A 67 -9.56 -0.61 -5.34
C PHE A 67 -8.89 0.11 -6.49
N ALA A 68 -9.19 1.40 -6.63
CA ALA A 68 -8.44 2.24 -7.55
C ALA A 68 -6.99 2.37 -7.06
N SER A 69 -6.07 2.56 -8.00
CA SER A 69 -4.65 2.64 -7.71
C SER A 69 -4.06 3.86 -8.35
N LEU A 70 -3.39 4.66 -7.54
CA LEU A 70 -2.65 5.83 -7.98
C LEU A 70 -1.25 5.42 -8.45
N SER A 71 -0.75 6.12 -9.45
CA SER A 71 0.65 6.03 -9.87
C SER A 71 1.51 6.94 -9.01
N PHE A 72 2.77 6.57 -8.80
CA PHE A 72 3.78 7.51 -8.32
C PHE A 72 4.21 8.38 -9.52
N ASP A 73 3.69 9.60 -9.58
CA ASP A 73 3.90 10.55 -10.68
C ASP A 73 4.81 11.73 -10.25
N ASP A 74 4.97 12.73 -11.13
CA ASP A 74 5.85 13.89 -10.86
C ASP A 74 5.38 14.72 -9.65
N SER A 75 4.08 14.72 -9.34
CA SER A 75 3.56 15.38 -8.14
C SER A 75 3.99 14.64 -6.88
N ALA A 76 3.86 13.31 -6.89
CA ALA A 76 4.35 12.47 -5.78
C ALA A 76 5.87 12.57 -5.63
N ALA A 77 6.62 12.70 -6.73
CA ALA A 77 8.06 12.90 -6.69
C ALA A 77 8.47 14.22 -6.01
N ALA A 78 7.73 15.31 -6.26
CA ALA A 78 7.95 16.58 -5.58
C ALA A 78 7.69 16.47 -4.07
N SER A 79 6.56 15.88 -3.67
CA SER A 79 6.23 15.65 -2.26
C SER A 79 7.25 14.73 -1.57
N TYR A 80 7.72 13.68 -2.25
CA TYR A 80 8.77 12.81 -1.75
C TYR A 80 10.05 13.58 -1.44
N ALA A 81 10.48 14.47 -2.34
CA ALA A 81 11.71 15.23 -2.17
C ALA A 81 11.64 16.17 -0.95
N GLU A 82 10.50 16.85 -0.76
CA GLU A 82 10.26 17.71 0.39
C GLU A 82 10.29 16.90 1.70
N ILE A 83 9.55 15.79 1.77
CA ILE A 83 9.48 14.96 2.98
C ILE A 83 10.85 14.32 3.29
N ARG A 84 11.55 13.78 2.27
CA ARG A 84 12.88 13.17 2.47
C ARG A 84 13.86 14.18 3.04
N ALA A 85 13.93 15.37 2.44
CA ALA A 85 14.87 16.41 2.85
C ALA A 85 14.61 16.90 4.28
N ASP A 86 13.34 17.01 4.68
CA ASP A 86 12.97 17.40 6.04
C ASP A 86 13.33 16.30 7.06
N LEU A 87 12.98 15.04 6.78
CA LEU A 87 13.32 13.92 7.66
C LEU A 87 14.83 13.72 7.82
N GLU A 88 15.61 13.88 6.74
CA GLU A 88 17.07 13.79 6.79
C GLU A 88 17.68 14.92 7.62
N LYS A 89 17.19 16.16 7.50
CA LYS A 89 17.62 17.27 8.35
C LYS A 89 17.35 17.01 9.83
N GLN A 90 16.26 16.32 10.13
CA GLN A 90 15.87 15.95 11.49
C GLN A 90 16.54 14.66 11.99
N GLY A 91 17.28 13.93 11.13
CA GLY A 91 17.89 12.65 11.47
C GLY A 91 16.86 11.53 11.71
N ILE A 92 15.64 11.65 11.16
CA ILE A 92 14.56 10.68 11.34
C ILE A 92 14.62 9.66 10.19
N PRO A 93 14.88 8.36 10.47
CA PRO A 93 14.86 7.34 9.45
C PRO A 93 13.42 6.99 9.04
N ILE A 94 13.22 6.73 7.76
CA ILE A 94 11.99 6.15 7.21
C ILE A 94 12.35 5.15 6.11
N GLY A 95 11.62 4.04 6.05
CA GLY A 95 11.77 3.04 5.00
C GLY A 95 11.64 3.67 3.61
N PRO A 96 12.41 3.21 2.61
CA PRO A 96 12.37 3.81 1.27
C PRO A 96 10.99 3.69 0.62
N ASN A 97 10.34 2.54 0.73
CA ASN A 97 8.99 2.33 0.20
C ASN A 97 7.93 3.06 1.03
N ASP A 98 8.04 3.04 2.36
CA ASP A 98 7.13 3.78 3.24
C ASP A 98 7.11 5.27 2.90
N LEU A 99 8.29 5.84 2.57
CA LEU A 99 8.35 7.23 2.13
C LEU A 99 7.68 7.46 0.78
N LEU A 100 7.85 6.55 -0.18
CA LEU A 100 7.16 6.64 -1.47
C LEU A 100 5.63 6.48 -1.32
N ILE A 101 5.15 5.81 -0.28
CA ILE A 101 3.72 5.67 0.03
C ILE A 101 3.19 6.93 0.74
N ALA A 102 4.02 7.60 1.53
CA ALA A 102 3.65 8.80 2.28
C ALA A 102 3.59 10.07 1.42
N ALA A 103 4.31 10.10 0.29
CA ALA A 103 4.37 11.19 -0.66
C ALA A 103 3.19 11.21 -1.64
#